data_AF-A0A255I635-F1
#
_entry.id   AF-A0A255I635-F1
#
_cell.length_a   1.000
_cell.length_b   1.000
_cell.length_c   1.000
_cell.angle_alpha   90.00
_cell.angle_beta   90.00
_cell.angle_gamma   90.00
#
_symmetry.space_group_name_H-M   'P 1'
#
loop_
_entity.id
_entity.type
_entity.pdbx_description
1 polymer ?
#
loop_
_entity_poly.entity_id
_entity_poly.type
_entity_poly.pdbx_seq_one_letter_code
_entity_poly.pdbx_strand_id
1 'polypeptide(L)'
;MENSNSSNHLSKKIDILFGIIITILPVIYSDVFGLLPIISVLSIVYLVSGYKEQESNSYNLHVKYILMLMISIIAVYFLYYMITTGKWSLGIIILHQIIVLPTYAMLPVYLIPFVWMYFQGGDCLKNSFLLNKETSKITFLILIVFFYINLARIPIYLHERGTVSDTLAIHMVVQAFFVAAVAEELFFRGYIYGIVKKMFSTKSAQHISALIFIFSHINLLIKSMHYGFSFQILCNYISIYVLGFACAFIYEQTKSLVPCIILHTCIDGAIKYIFILVINQII
;
A
#
# COMPACT_ATOMS: atom_id res chain seq x y z
N MET A 1 3.60 -2.86 -47.33
CA MET A 1 3.94 -3.49 -46.04
C MET A 1 3.86 -2.52 -44.85
N GLU A 2 3.15 -1.39 -44.94
CA GLU A 2 3.15 -0.34 -43.89
C GLU A 2 1.95 -0.39 -42.91
N ASN A 3 1.00 -1.31 -43.08
CA ASN A 3 -0.23 -1.35 -42.26
C ASN A 3 -0.13 -2.17 -40.96
N SER A 4 1.02 -2.76 -40.62
CA SER A 4 1.17 -3.56 -39.38
C SER A 4 1.57 -2.75 -38.14
N ASN A 5 2.02 -1.49 -38.29
CA ASN A 5 2.50 -0.69 -37.16
C ASN A 5 1.39 0.12 -36.46
N SER A 6 0.30 0.47 -37.14
CA SER A 6 -0.77 1.28 -36.53
C SER A 6 -1.70 0.45 -35.63
N SER A 7 -1.95 -0.82 -35.98
CA SER A 7 -2.78 -1.73 -35.19
C SER A 7 -2.14 -2.09 -33.85
N ASN A 8 -0.82 -2.31 -33.82
CA ASN A 8 -0.06 -2.55 -32.60
C ASN A 8 -0.05 -1.34 -31.66
N HIS A 9 0.01 -0.12 -32.19
CA HIS A 9 -0.04 1.08 -31.36
C HIS A 9 -1.42 1.30 -30.74
N LEU A 10 -2.49 1.00 -31.48
CA LEU A 10 -3.86 1.16 -31.00
C LEU A 10 -4.22 0.10 -29.95
N SER A 11 -3.85 -1.18 -30.16
CA SER A 11 -4.01 -2.23 -29.15
C SER A 11 -3.29 -1.87 -27.86
N LYS A 12 -2.03 -1.43 -27.95
CA LYS A 12 -1.24 -1.05 -26.77
C LYS A 12 -1.86 0.12 -25.98
N LYS A 13 -2.49 1.09 -26.67
CA LYS A 13 -3.22 2.18 -26.02
C LYS A 13 -4.50 1.69 -25.34
N ILE A 14 -5.20 0.74 -25.93
CA ILE A 14 -6.42 0.13 -25.37
C ILE A 14 -6.08 -0.72 -24.14
N ASP A 15 -5.00 -1.49 -24.17
CA ASP A 15 -4.53 -2.29 -23.02
C ASP A 15 -4.09 -1.40 -21.85
N ILE A 16 -3.46 -0.25 -22.15
CA ILE A 16 -3.16 0.78 -21.15
C ILE A 16 -4.44 1.39 -20.58
N LEU A 17 -5.43 1.71 -21.42
CA LEU A 17 -6.70 2.28 -20.97
C LEU A 17 -7.51 1.30 -20.10
N PHE A 18 -7.60 0.04 -20.50
CA PHE A 18 -8.24 -1.00 -19.69
C PHE A 18 -7.48 -1.27 -18.40
N GLY A 19 -6.13 -1.30 -18.45
CA GLY A 19 -5.29 -1.35 -17.27
C GLY A 19 -5.59 -0.19 -16.32
N ILE A 20 -5.68 1.04 -16.83
CA ILE A 20 -6.06 2.22 -16.07
C ILE A 20 -7.48 2.09 -15.48
N ILE A 21 -8.47 1.63 -16.25
CA ILE A 21 -9.86 1.48 -15.77
C ILE A 21 -9.95 0.42 -14.67
N ILE A 22 -9.39 -0.78 -14.89
CA ILE A 22 -9.35 -1.87 -13.90
C ILE A 22 -8.55 -1.46 -12.65
N THR A 23 -7.65 -0.48 -12.77
CA THR A 23 -6.85 0.05 -11.68
C THR A 23 -7.53 1.18 -10.92
N ILE A 24 -8.19 2.11 -11.61
CA ILE A 24 -8.85 3.28 -11.01
C ILE A 24 -10.17 2.87 -10.36
N LEU A 25 -10.92 1.95 -10.98
CA LEU A 25 -12.23 1.56 -10.48
C LEU A 25 -12.19 1.02 -9.05
N PRO A 26 -11.29 0.09 -8.66
CA PRO A 26 -11.25 -0.40 -7.30
C PRO A 26 -10.60 0.59 -6.31
N VAL A 27 -9.84 1.60 -6.79
CA VAL A 27 -9.38 2.74 -5.98
C VAL A 27 -10.56 3.65 -5.59
N ILE A 28 -11.55 3.80 -6.48
CA ILE A 28 -12.81 4.53 -6.19
C ILE A 28 -13.65 3.79 -5.12
N TYR A 29 -13.39 2.51 -4.87
CA TYR A 29 -14.06 1.72 -3.84
C TYR A 29 -13.13 1.35 -2.68
N SER A 30 -11.92 1.93 -2.59
CA SER A 30 -10.98 1.63 -1.51
C SER A 30 -11.30 2.42 -0.25
N ASP A 31 -12.13 1.84 0.61
CA ASP A 31 -12.27 2.01 2.07
C ASP A 31 -13.70 1.54 2.37
N VAL A 32 -13.93 0.38 3.01
CA VAL A 32 -13.79 0.09 4.44
C VAL A 32 -13.40 -1.40 4.61
N PHE A 33 -12.14 -1.79 4.41
CA PHE A 33 -11.61 -3.18 4.53
C PHE A 33 -11.87 -4.16 3.36
N GLY A 34 -11.34 -3.95 2.15
CA GLY A 34 -11.32 -5.09 1.20
C GLY A 34 -10.70 -4.93 -0.18
N LEU A 35 -10.69 -3.74 -0.80
CA LEU A 35 -10.27 -3.65 -2.21
C LEU A 35 -8.79 -3.30 -2.41
N LEU A 36 -8.18 -2.54 -1.50
CA LEU A 36 -6.75 -2.22 -1.53
C LEU A 36 -5.82 -3.46 -1.62
N PRO A 37 -6.10 -4.58 -0.93
CA PRO A 37 -5.39 -5.83 -1.13
C PRO A 37 -5.52 -6.42 -2.53
N ILE A 38 -6.74 -6.44 -3.10
CA ILE A 38 -6.93 -6.92 -4.49
C ILE A 38 -6.05 -6.11 -5.42
N ILE A 39 -6.15 -4.80 -5.30
CA ILE A 39 -5.45 -3.86 -6.15
C ILE A 39 -3.93 -4.05 -6.03
N SER A 40 -3.41 -4.21 -4.82
CA SER A 40 -1.97 -4.43 -4.57
C SER A 40 -1.49 -5.75 -5.18
N VAL A 41 -2.29 -6.83 -5.08
CA VAL A 41 -1.97 -8.11 -5.71
C VAL A 41 -2.01 -8.03 -7.22
N LEU A 42 -3.04 -7.40 -7.79
CA LEU A 42 -3.15 -7.13 -9.23
C LEU A 42 -1.95 -6.32 -9.74
N SER A 43 -1.52 -5.36 -8.94
CA SER A 43 -0.40 -4.46 -9.26
C SER A 43 0.94 -5.19 -9.22
N ILE A 44 1.14 -6.04 -8.22
CA ILE A 44 2.30 -6.93 -8.12
C ILE A 44 2.32 -7.88 -9.35
N VAL A 45 1.20 -8.55 -9.66
CA VAL A 45 1.04 -9.42 -10.83
C VAL A 45 1.34 -8.68 -12.13
N TYR A 46 0.82 -7.46 -12.29
CA TYR A 46 1.04 -6.64 -13.48
C TYR A 46 2.48 -6.13 -13.59
N LEU A 47 3.11 -5.72 -12.48
CA LEU A 47 4.51 -5.28 -12.47
C LEU A 47 5.45 -6.35 -13.01
N VAL A 48 5.15 -7.62 -12.71
CA VAL A 48 5.98 -8.75 -13.15
C VAL A 48 5.57 -9.27 -14.53
N SER A 49 4.28 -9.24 -14.87
CA SER A 49 3.81 -9.68 -16.19
C SER A 49 4.17 -8.69 -17.29
N GLY A 50 3.98 -7.39 -17.05
CA GLY A 50 4.28 -6.31 -18.00
C GLY A 50 5.78 -6.07 -18.22
N TYR A 51 6.65 -6.70 -17.43
CA TYR A 51 8.11 -6.67 -17.64
C TYR A 51 8.61 -7.86 -18.46
N LYS A 52 7.90 -9.01 -18.43
CA LYS A 52 8.30 -10.24 -19.14
C LYS A 52 7.87 -10.30 -20.61
N GLU A 53 7.24 -9.26 -21.16
CA GLU A 53 6.89 -9.17 -22.59
C GLU A 53 8.11 -9.25 -23.54
N GLN A 54 9.35 -9.30 -23.03
CA GLN A 54 10.55 -9.40 -23.85
C GLN A 54 11.13 -10.81 -24.04
N GLU A 55 10.66 -11.86 -23.37
CA GLU A 55 11.21 -13.21 -23.55
C GLU A 55 10.16 -14.28 -23.86
N SER A 56 10.39 -14.97 -24.97
CA SER A 56 9.49 -15.89 -25.66
C SER A 56 9.18 -17.17 -24.87
N ASN A 57 8.00 -17.22 -24.24
CA ASN A 57 7.07 -18.36 -24.21
C ASN A 57 5.78 -17.95 -23.48
N SER A 58 4.88 -17.22 -24.17
CA SER A 58 3.85 -16.40 -23.51
C SER A 58 2.65 -17.17 -22.94
N TYR A 59 2.30 -18.33 -23.50
CA TYR A 59 1.01 -18.97 -23.19
C TYR A 59 0.90 -19.50 -21.74
N ASN A 60 1.88 -20.30 -21.30
CA ASN A 60 1.88 -20.85 -19.93
C ASN A 60 2.05 -19.78 -18.85
N LEU A 61 2.64 -18.63 -19.19
CA LEU A 61 2.78 -17.51 -18.28
C LEU A 61 1.44 -16.79 -18.07
N HIS A 62 0.67 -16.57 -19.15
CA HIS A 62 -0.67 -15.97 -19.08
C HIS A 62 -1.65 -16.81 -18.26
N VAL A 63 -1.69 -18.14 -18.46
CA VAL A 63 -2.59 -19.04 -17.69
C VAL A 63 -2.29 -18.96 -16.19
N LYS A 64 -1.01 -18.90 -15.81
CA LYS A 64 -0.61 -18.75 -14.41
C LYS A 64 -1.10 -17.43 -13.81
N TYR A 65 -0.94 -16.30 -14.51
CA TYR A 65 -1.41 -15.00 -14.03
C TYR A 65 -2.94 -14.94 -13.89
N ILE A 66 -3.68 -15.51 -14.84
CA ILE A 66 -5.14 -15.60 -14.78
C ILE A 66 -5.56 -16.41 -13.54
N LEU A 67 -4.89 -17.54 -13.27
CA LEU A 67 -5.17 -18.35 -12.09
C LEU A 67 -4.90 -17.57 -10.78
N MET A 68 -3.81 -16.79 -10.70
CA MET A 68 -3.54 -15.95 -9.52
C MET A 68 -4.65 -14.93 -9.29
N LEU A 69 -5.07 -14.28 -10.38
CA LEU A 69 -6.09 -13.25 -10.37
C LEU A 69 -7.41 -13.84 -9.87
N MET A 70 -7.78 -15.02 -10.36
CA MET A 70 -8.95 -15.76 -9.87
C MET A 70 -8.85 -16.10 -8.38
N ILE A 71 -7.73 -16.68 -7.93
CA ILE A 71 -7.53 -17.03 -6.51
C ILE A 71 -7.63 -15.77 -5.63
N SER A 72 -7.04 -14.67 -6.07
CA SER A 72 -7.04 -13.40 -5.33
C SER A 72 -8.45 -12.81 -5.23
N ILE A 73 -9.21 -12.83 -6.34
CA ILE A 73 -10.61 -12.38 -6.37
C ILE A 73 -11.47 -13.25 -5.45
N ILE A 74 -11.31 -14.58 -5.50
CA ILE A 74 -12.06 -15.51 -4.63
C ILE A 74 -11.73 -15.26 -3.16
N ALA A 75 -10.45 -15.15 -2.82
CA ALA A 75 -10.00 -14.88 -1.46
C ALA A 75 -10.61 -13.58 -0.93
N VAL A 76 -10.65 -12.53 -1.76
CA VAL A 76 -11.23 -11.26 -1.33
C VAL A 76 -12.75 -11.27 -1.28
N TYR A 77 -13.43 -11.92 -2.21
CA TYR A 77 -14.89 -12.08 -2.11
C TYR A 77 -15.26 -12.84 -0.83
N PHE A 78 -14.50 -13.88 -0.49
CA PHE A 78 -14.64 -14.59 0.78
C PHE A 78 -14.39 -13.65 1.97
N LEU A 79 -13.32 -12.86 1.95
CA LEU A 79 -13.04 -11.89 3.02
C LEU A 79 -14.19 -10.88 3.18
N TYR A 80 -14.64 -10.26 2.08
CA TYR A 80 -15.75 -9.32 2.06
C TYR A 80 -17.06 -9.94 2.59
N TYR A 81 -17.39 -11.16 2.16
CA TYR A 81 -18.57 -11.89 2.65
C TYR A 81 -18.50 -12.14 4.17
N MET A 82 -17.33 -12.53 4.69
CA MET A 82 -17.14 -12.76 6.11
C MET A 82 -17.26 -11.46 6.94
N ILE A 83 -16.75 -10.33 6.44
CA ILE A 83 -16.90 -9.00 7.06
C ILE A 83 -18.37 -8.58 7.09
N THR A 84 -19.03 -8.61 5.94
CA THR A 84 -20.41 -8.10 5.78
C THR A 84 -21.47 -8.92 6.50
N THR A 85 -21.25 -10.22 6.66
CA THR A 85 -22.16 -11.10 7.42
C THR A 85 -21.99 -11.01 8.93
N GLY A 86 -21.08 -10.16 9.43
CA GLY A 86 -20.83 -10.01 10.86
C GLY A 86 -20.15 -11.22 11.50
N LYS A 87 -19.87 -12.29 10.74
CA LYS A 87 -19.13 -13.49 11.16
C LYS A 87 -17.67 -13.19 11.52
N TRP A 88 -17.21 -11.98 11.26
CA TRP A 88 -15.86 -11.47 11.53
C TRP A 88 -15.81 -10.18 12.36
N SER A 89 -16.88 -9.82 13.05
CA SER A 89 -16.93 -8.60 13.88
C SER A 89 -15.89 -8.55 15.02
N LEU A 90 -15.30 -9.69 15.39
CA LEU A 90 -14.32 -9.83 16.49
C LEU A 90 -12.97 -10.42 16.08
N GLY A 91 -12.81 -10.82 14.81
CA GLY A 91 -11.62 -11.54 14.35
C GLY A 91 -11.51 -13.02 14.72
N ILE A 92 -10.42 -13.67 14.31
CA ILE A 92 -10.00 -14.96 14.89
C ILE A 92 -9.19 -14.62 16.13
N ILE A 93 -9.72 -15.03 17.27
CA ILE A 93 -9.03 -14.95 18.56
C ILE A 93 -8.11 -16.16 18.62
N ILE A 94 -6.80 -15.94 18.53
CA ILE A 94 -5.80 -16.97 18.82
C ILE A 94 -5.45 -16.87 20.32
N LEU A 95 -4.98 -17.98 20.91
CA LEU A 95 -4.58 -18.13 22.31
C LEU A 95 -4.01 -16.82 22.91
N HIS A 96 -4.53 -16.40 24.07
CA HIS A 96 -4.22 -15.13 24.78
C HIS A 96 -4.91 -13.85 24.27
N GLN A 97 -6.13 -13.93 23.73
CA GLN A 97 -6.94 -12.75 23.36
C GLN A 97 -6.32 -11.85 22.28
N ILE A 98 -5.36 -12.38 21.51
CA ILE A 98 -4.83 -11.67 20.34
C ILE A 98 -5.90 -11.74 19.26
N ILE A 99 -6.47 -10.58 18.92
CA ILE A 99 -7.42 -10.42 17.82
C ILE A 99 -6.60 -10.35 16.53
N VAL A 100 -6.47 -11.49 15.84
CA VAL A 100 -5.67 -11.62 14.62
C VAL A 100 -6.43 -11.16 13.38
N LEU A 101 -7.73 -10.86 13.44
CA LEU A 101 -8.46 -10.38 12.26
C LEU A 101 -9.34 -9.19 12.67
N PRO A 102 -9.18 -8.00 12.08
CA PRO A 102 -9.63 -7.82 10.69
C PRO A 102 -8.48 -7.50 9.72
N THR A 103 -7.45 -6.84 10.21
CA THR A 103 -6.38 -6.26 9.40
C THR A 103 -5.34 -7.31 8.95
N TYR A 104 -5.03 -8.29 9.81
CA TYR A 104 -4.08 -9.35 9.47
C TYR A 104 -4.66 -10.45 8.58
N ALA A 105 -6.00 -10.51 8.41
CA ALA A 105 -6.64 -11.39 7.42
C ALA A 105 -6.20 -11.05 5.98
N MET A 106 -5.85 -9.78 5.78
CA MET A 106 -5.36 -9.29 4.49
C MET A 106 -3.86 -9.61 4.31
N LEU A 107 -3.12 -9.89 5.40
CA LEU A 107 -1.68 -10.18 5.38
C LEU A 107 -1.33 -11.33 4.41
N PRO A 108 -2.03 -12.49 4.40
CA PRO A 108 -1.78 -13.55 3.42
C PRO A 108 -2.11 -13.14 1.98
N VAL A 109 -3.11 -12.28 1.78
CA VAL A 109 -3.44 -11.72 0.46
C VAL A 109 -2.26 -10.93 -0.09
N TYR A 110 -1.50 -10.25 0.77
CA TYR A 110 -0.28 -9.54 0.38
C TYR A 110 0.95 -10.44 0.30
N LEU A 111 1.21 -11.21 1.36
CA LEU A 111 2.44 -11.99 1.53
C LEU A 111 2.53 -13.15 0.54
N ILE A 112 1.44 -13.84 0.22
CA ILE A 112 1.50 -15.02 -0.65
C ILE A 112 1.92 -14.64 -2.08
N PRO A 113 1.26 -13.66 -2.75
CA PRO A 113 1.70 -13.20 -4.06
C PRO A 113 3.09 -12.56 -4.01
N PHE A 114 3.38 -11.77 -2.96
CA PHE A 114 4.69 -11.14 -2.79
C PHE A 114 5.83 -12.15 -2.67
N VAL A 115 5.73 -13.09 -1.72
CA VAL A 115 6.73 -14.14 -1.45
C VAL A 115 6.89 -15.03 -2.68
N TRP A 116 5.78 -15.45 -3.29
CA TRP A 116 5.85 -16.27 -4.50
C TRP A 116 6.58 -15.53 -5.63
N MET A 117 6.30 -14.25 -5.83
CA MET A 117 6.90 -13.48 -6.92
C MET A 117 8.36 -13.09 -6.66
N TYR A 118 8.74 -12.94 -5.39
CA TYR A 118 10.13 -12.88 -4.98
C TYR A 118 10.89 -14.17 -5.38
N PHE A 119 10.28 -15.34 -5.16
CA PHE A 119 10.86 -16.63 -5.57
C PHE A 119 10.88 -16.87 -7.08
N GLN A 120 10.01 -16.23 -7.86
CA GLN A 120 10.00 -16.32 -9.33
C GLN A 120 11.11 -15.53 -10.03
N GLY A 121 12.03 -14.91 -9.28
CA GLY A 121 13.23 -14.28 -9.84
C GLY A 121 12.94 -12.96 -10.58
N GLY A 122 11.90 -12.22 -10.18
CA GLY A 122 11.69 -10.87 -10.73
C GLY A 122 12.78 -9.92 -10.23
N ASP A 123 13.83 -9.70 -11.03
CA ASP A 123 14.93 -8.77 -10.69
C ASP A 123 14.42 -7.38 -10.33
N CYS A 124 13.34 -6.94 -10.99
CA CYS A 124 12.65 -5.69 -10.67
C CYS A 124 12.18 -5.65 -9.20
N LEU A 125 11.52 -6.71 -8.73
CA LEU A 125 10.97 -6.79 -7.38
C LEU A 125 12.09 -6.89 -6.35
N LYS A 126 13.17 -7.64 -6.65
CA LYS A 126 14.37 -7.66 -5.80
C LYS A 126 15.00 -6.26 -5.71
N ASN A 127 15.16 -5.58 -6.84
CA ASN A 127 15.79 -4.25 -6.91
C ASN A 127 14.98 -3.19 -6.15
N SER A 128 13.65 -3.27 -6.19
CA SER A 128 12.77 -2.39 -5.41
C SER A 128 12.91 -2.54 -3.90
N PHE A 129 13.52 -3.61 -3.39
CA PHE A 129 13.75 -3.81 -1.95
C PHE A 129 15.24 -3.76 -1.56
N LEU A 130 16.13 -3.40 -2.48
CA LEU A 130 17.55 -3.29 -2.17
C LEU A 130 17.84 -2.07 -1.28
N LEU A 131 18.64 -2.34 -0.25
CA LEU A 131 19.27 -1.32 0.59
C LEU A 131 20.72 -1.16 0.14
N ASN A 132 21.02 -0.06 -0.55
CA ASN A 132 22.37 0.38 -0.85
C ASN A 132 22.77 1.48 0.15
N LYS A 133 24.00 1.99 0.02
CA LYS A 133 24.51 3.02 0.94
C LYS A 133 23.66 4.29 0.95
N GLU A 134 23.18 4.73 -0.20
CA GLU A 134 22.36 5.95 -0.31
C GLU A 134 20.95 5.74 0.20
N THR A 135 20.31 4.62 -0.13
CA THR A 135 18.96 4.30 0.39
C THR A 135 18.99 4.09 1.90
N SER A 136 20.04 3.45 2.43
CA SER A 136 20.22 3.26 3.87
C SER A 136 20.37 4.59 4.62
N LYS A 137 21.12 5.56 4.07
CA LYS A 137 21.24 6.90 4.66
C LYS A 137 19.90 7.62 4.73
N ILE A 138 19.13 7.59 3.64
CA ILE A 138 17.80 8.22 3.58
C ILE A 138 16.87 7.56 4.60
N THR A 139 16.83 6.23 4.63
CA THR A 139 16.04 5.46 5.61
C THR A 139 16.43 5.80 7.04
N PHE A 140 17.73 5.89 7.34
CA PHE A 140 18.21 6.26 8.66
C PHE A 140 17.80 7.68 9.06
N LEU A 141 17.90 8.64 8.12
CA LEU A 141 17.47 10.02 8.36
C LEU A 141 15.95 10.13 8.62
N ILE A 142 15.15 9.34 7.91
CA ILE A 142 13.70 9.26 8.18
C ILE A 142 13.47 8.72 9.59
N LEU A 143 14.12 7.60 9.93
CA LEU A 143 13.96 6.96 11.24
C LEU A 143 14.31 7.91 12.38
N ILE A 144 15.44 8.62 12.30
CA ILE A 144 15.86 9.50 13.40
C ILE A 144 14.87 10.67 13.60
N VAL A 145 14.40 11.30 12.53
CA VAL A 145 13.45 12.42 12.61
C VAL A 145 12.12 11.95 13.20
N PHE A 146 11.57 10.87 12.66
CA PHE A 146 10.27 10.39 13.10
C PHE A 146 10.31 9.67 14.44
N PHE A 147 11.46 9.15 14.86
CA PHE A 147 11.66 8.64 16.22
C PHE A 147 11.39 9.73 17.25
N TYR A 148 12.03 10.90 17.12
CA TYR A 148 11.82 12.02 18.04
C TYR A 148 10.38 12.56 18.01
N ILE A 149 9.80 12.70 16.81
CA ILE A 149 8.41 13.16 16.67
C ILE A 149 7.45 12.19 17.36
N ASN A 150 7.62 10.88 17.15
CA ASN A 150 6.75 9.87 17.74
C ASN A 150 6.89 9.83 19.27
N LEU A 151 8.12 9.92 19.80
CA LEU A 151 8.36 10.00 21.23
C LEU A 151 7.66 11.21 21.86
N ALA A 152 7.79 12.39 21.25
CA ALA A 152 7.16 13.62 21.74
C ALA A 152 5.61 13.53 21.75
N ARG A 153 5.01 12.68 20.90
CA ARG A 153 3.56 12.50 20.85
C ARG A 153 3.02 11.52 21.89
N ILE A 154 3.86 10.70 22.53
CA ILE A 154 3.39 9.69 23.51
C ILE A 154 2.68 10.34 24.70
N PRO A 155 3.24 11.35 25.41
CA PRO A 155 2.58 11.93 26.58
C PRO A 155 1.24 12.57 26.24
N ILE A 156 1.17 13.29 25.11
CA ILE A 156 -0.06 13.90 24.60
C ILE A 156 -1.10 12.81 24.33
N TYR A 157 -0.70 11.73 23.65
CA TYR A 157 -1.60 10.64 23.30
C TYR A 157 -2.12 9.90 24.53
N LEU A 158 -1.28 9.61 25.52
CA LEU A 158 -1.69 8.97 26.77
C LEU A 158 -2.55 9.89 27.64
N HIS A 159 -2.31 11.21 27.61
CA HIS A 159 -3.16 12.17 28.29
C HIS A 159 -4.57 12.23 27.69
N GLU A 160 -4.69 12.21 26.35
CA GLU A 160 -5.97 12.26 25.64
C GLU A 160 -6.76 10.94 25.69
N ARG A 161 -6.06 9.80 25.66
CA ARG A 161 -6.68 8.47 25.54
C ARG A 161 -6.68 7.65 26.83
N GLY A 162 -5.94 8.07 27.85
CA GLY A 162 -5.65 7.25 29.02
C GLY A 162 -4.74 6.07 28.67
N THR A 163 -5.02 4.91 29.25
CA THR A 163 -4.26 3.68 29.00
C THR A 163 -4.64 3.06 27.66
N VAL A 164 -3.64 2.59 26.92
CA VAL A 164 -3.82 1.87 25.66
C VAL A 164 -3.49 0.40 25.92
N SER A 165 -4.40 -0.52 25.60
CA SER A 165 -4.13 -1.95 25.79
C SER A 165 -3.06 -2.45 24.83
N ASP A 166 -2.31 -3.47 25.26
CA ASP A 166 -1.28 -4.10 24.42
C ASP A 166 -1.85 -4.62 23.11
N THR A 167 -3.04 -5.24 23.14
CA THR A 167 -3.73 -5.73 21.95
C THR A 167 -3.98 -4.62 20.94
N LEU A 168 -4.42 -3.44 21.39
CA LEU A 168 -4.66 -2.29 20.50
C LEU A 168 -3.34 -1.73 19.94
N ALA A 169 -2.29 -1.65 20.76
CA ALA A 169 -0.99 -1.16 20.29
C ALA A 169 -0.39 -2.11 19.24
N ILE A 170 -0.43 -3.43 19.47
CA ILE A 170 0.01 -4.45 18.49
C ILE A 170 -0.80 -4.34 17.19
N HIS A 171 -2.11 -4.15 17.30
CA HIS A 171 -2.98 -3.92 16.14
C HIS A 171 -2.53 -2.73 15.31
N MET A 172 -2.28 -1.60 15.96
CA MET A 172 -1.89 -0.36 15.28
C MET A 172 -0.50 -0.46 14.63
N VAL A 173 0.47 -1.13 15.27
CA VAL A 173 1.80 -1.35 14.68
C VAL A 173 1.68 -2.16 13.38
N VAL A 174 0.90 -3.23 13.41
CA VAL A 174 0.79 -4.13 12.27
C VAL A 174 -0.02 -3.50 11.14
N GLN A 175 -1.09 -2.78 11.48
CA GLN A 175 -1.83 -1.99 10.51
C GLN A 175 -0.94 -0.95 9.83
N ALA A 176 -0.19 -0.16 10.61
CA ALA A 176 0.71 0.88 10.09
C ALA A 176 1.80 0.32 9.17
N PHE A 177 2.42 -0.81 9.54
CA PHE A 177 3.51 -1.36 8.74
C PHE A 177 3.01 -2.15 7.53
N PHE A 178 2.17 -3.16 7.74
CA PHE A 178 1.85 -4.12 6.67
C PHE A 178 0.73 -3.64 5.76
N VAL A 179 -0.32 -3.04 6.33
CA VAL A 179 -1.52 -2.69 5.57
C VAL A 179 -1.45 -1.29 5.01
N ALA A 180 -1.01 -0.31 5.80
CA ALA A 180 -0.78 1.02 5.27
C ALA A 180 0.53 1.04 4.47
N ALA A 181 1.69 0.93 5.12
CA ALA A 181 2.95 1.20 4.44
C ALA A 181 3.33 0.19 3.33
N VAL A 182 3.41 -1.12 3.61
CA VAL A 182 3.89 -2.09 2.62
C VAL A 182 2.94 -2.19 1.42
N ALA A 183 1.65 -2.40 1.68
CA ALA A 183 0.67 -2.56 0.62
C ALA A 183 0.49 -1.28 -0.21
N GLU A 184 0.32 -0.13 0.44
CA GLU A 184 0.10 1.12 -0.27
C GLU A 184 1.35 1.51 -1.06
N GLU A 185 2.56 1.37 -0.53
CA GLU A 185 3.76 1.71 -1.30
C GLU A 185 4.00 0.76 -2.48
N LEU A 186 3.72 -0.54 -2.34
CA LEU A 186 3.75 -1.47 -3.48
C LEU A 186 2.76 -1.05 -4.56
N PHE A 187 1.55 -0.66 -4.19
CA PHE A 187 0.54 -0.26 -5.14
C PHE A 187 0.85 1.11 -5.77
N PHE A 188 1.02 2.14 -4.95
CA PHE A 188 1.15 3.51 -5.43
C PHE A 188 2.51 3.77 -6.07
N ARG A 189 3.61 3.22 -5.54
CA ARG A 189 4.98 3.54 -6.01
C ARG A 189 5.51 2.44 -6.92
N GLY A 190 5.29 1.20 -6.53
CA GLY A 190 5.59 0.07 -7.40
C GLY A 190 4.82 0.18 -8.72
N TYR A 191 3.52 0.44 -8.67
CA TYR A 191 2.65 0.29 -9.85
C TYR A 191 2.07 1.60 -10.41
N ILE A 192 1.23 2.32 -9.66
CA ILE A 192 0.55 3.53 -10.16
C ILE A 192 1.55 4.54 -10.69
N TYR A 193 2.57 4.86 -9.88
CA TYR A 193 3.60 5.80 -10.28
C TYR A 193 4.32 5.33 -11.55
N GLY A 194 4.66 4.05 -11.65
CA GLY A 194 5.29 3.45 -12.84
C GLY A 194 4.44 3.60 -14.11
N ILE A 195 3.12 3.40 -14.03
CA ILE A 195 2.20 3.63 -15.15
C ILE A 195 2.14 5.09 -15.53
N VAL A 196 1.87 5.98 -14.58
CA VAL A 196 1.75 7.41 -14.82
C VAL A 196 3.05 7.98 -15.39
N LYS A 197 4.20 7.48 -14.93
CA LYS A 197 5.53 7.88 -15.41
C LYS A 197 5.76 7.57 -16.89
N LYS A 198 5.11 6.53 -17.45
CA LYS A 198 5.17 6.21 -18.89
C LYS A 198 4.41 7.23 -19.75
N MET A 199 3.46 7.96 -19.15
CA MET A 199 2.57 8.89 -19.86
C MET A 199 2.93 10.36 -19.62
N PHE A 200 3.59 10.67 -18.50
CA PHE A 200 3.83 12.04 -18.05
C PHE A 200 5.29 12.29 -17.64
N SER A 201 5.66 13.57 -17.52
CA SER A 201 6.96 13.98 -16.96
C SER A 201 7.14 13.45 -15.53
N THR A 202 8.39 13.35 -15.04
CA THR A 202 8.68 12.88 -13.68
C THR A 202 7.92 13.65 -12.60
N LYS A 203 7.97 14.99 -12.67
CA LYS A 203 7.30 15.86 -11.70
C LYS A 203 5.78 15.71 -11.78
N SER A 204 5.22 15.71 -13.00
CA SER A 204 3.78 15.50 -13.21
C SER A 204 3.33 14.14 -12.66
N ALA A 205 4.10 13.08 -12.88
CA ALA A 205 3.78 11.75 -12.39
C ALA A 205 3.81 11.68 -10.85
N GLN A 206 4.73 12.39 -10.20
CA GLN A 206 4.78 12.49 -8.73
C GLN A 206 3.51 13.16 -8.19
N HIS A 207 3.12 14.29 -8.78
CA HIS A 207 1.90 15.01 -8.40
C HIS A 207 0.63 14.18 -8.64
N ILE A 208 0.49 13.58 -9.83
CA ILE A 208 -0.68 12.78 -10.17
C ILE A 208 -0.78 11.55 -9.26
N SER A 209 0.32 10.84 -9.01
CA SER A 209 0.33 9.69 -8.09
C SER A 209 -0.05 10.11 -6.66
N ALA A 210 0.47 11.25 -6.17
CA ALA A 210 0.10 11.79 -4.87
C ALA A 210 -1.37 12.21 -4.79
N LEU A 211 -1.94 12.74 -5.88
CA LEU A 211 -3.36 13.08 -5.97
C LEU A 211 -4.24 11.82 -5.96
N ILE A 212 -3.86 10.76 -6.68
CA ILE A 212 -4.59 9.48 -6.62
C ILE A 212 -4.52 8.91 -5.19
N PHE A 213 -3.36 9.01 -4.54
CA PHE A 213 -3.16 8.56 -3.15
C PHE A 213 -4.05 9.30 -2.16
N ILE A 214 -4.11 10.63 -2.19
CA ILE A 214 -4.99 11.39 -1.29
C ILE A 214 -6.48 11.07 -1.54
N PHE A 215 -6.91 10.93 -2.79
CA PHE A 215 -8.32 10.65 -3.11
C PHE A 215 -8.74 9.20 -2.83
N SER A 216 -7.79 8.27 -2.70
CA SER A 216 -8.10 6.89 -2.27
C SER A 216 -8.46 6.78 -0.79
N HIS A 217 -8.29 7.85 0.00
CA HIS A 217 -8.68 7.90 1.41
C HIS A 217 -10.14 8.34 1.55
N ILE A 218 -11.06 7.53 1.02
CA ILE A 218 -12.49 7.85 0.93
C ILE A 218 -13.10 8.04 2.32
N ASN A 219 -12.58 7.38 3.36
CA ASN A 219 -13.02 7.61 4.73
C ASN A 219 -12.94 9.10 5.15
N LEU A 220 -11.93 9.84 4.68
CA LEU A 220 -11.83 11.28 4.93
C LEU A 220 -12.85 12.07 4.12
N LEU A 221 -13.16 11.63 2.91
CA LEU A 221 -14.19 12.23 2.07
C LEU A 221 -15.58 12.05 2.71
N ILE A 222 -15.90 10.85 3.15
CA ILE A 222 -17.15 10.53 3.86
C ILE A 222 -17.25 11.36 5.14
N LYS A 223 -16.18 11.45 5.94
CA LYS A 223 -16.14 12.32 7.13
C LYS A 223 -16.41 13.78 6.77
N SER A 224 -15.83 14.27 5.67
CA SER A 224 -16.05 15.63 5.18
C SER A 224 -17.50 15.87 4.75
N MET A 225 -18.15 14.87 4.13
CA MET A 225 -19.56 14.93 3.74
C MET A 225 -20.51 14.89 4.94
N HIS A 226 -20.22 14.07 5.95
CA HIS A 226 -21.07 13.88 7.13
C HIS A 226 -20.93 15.00 8.17
N TYR A 227 -19.69 15.43 8.45
CA TYR A 227 -19.39 16.37 9.55
C TYR A 227 -19.00 17.77 9.05
N GLY A 228 -19.02 17.99 7.73
CA GLY A 228 -18.57 19.23 7.10
C GLY A 228 -17.05 19.30 6.96
N PHE A 229 -16.59 20.30 6.21
CA PHE A 229 -15.17 20.53 5.97
C PHE A 229 -14.56 21.34 7.13
N SER A 230 -13.66 20.73 7.89
CA SER A 230 -12.95 21.38 9.00
C SER A 230 -11.48 21.65 8.67
N PHE A 231 -10.85 22.58 9.40
CA PHE A 231 -9.41 22.84 9.26
C PHE A 231 -8.58 21.58 9.50
N GLN A 232 -8.97 20.74 10.47
CA GLN A 232 -8.29 19.47 10.74
C GLN A 232 -8.35 18.50 9.55
N ILE A 233 -9.50 18.41 8.88
CA ILE A 233 -9.67 17.59 7.67
C ILE A 233 -8.77 18.11 6.55
N LEU A 234 -8.70 19.42 6.35
CA LEU A 234 -7.80 20.03 5.37
C LEU A 234 -6.33 19.70 5.66
N CYS A 235 -5.91 19.83 6.92
CA CYS A 235 -4.55 19.47 7.34
C CYS A 235 -4.25 17.97 7.09
N ASN A 236 -5.20 17.08 7.34
CA ASN A 236 -5.04 15.65 7.05
C ASN A 236 -4.85 15.42 5.54
N TYR A 237 -5.68 16.04 4.71
CA TYR A 237 -5.56 15.96 3.26
C TYR A 237 -4.21 16.45 2.73
N ILE A 238 -3.75 17.62 3.20
CA ILE A 238 -2.43 18.15 2.86
C ILE A 238 -1.33 17.18 3.30
N SER A 239 -1.43 16.62 4.51
CA SER A 239 -0.44 15.68 5.05
C SER A 239 -0.34 14.40 4.21
N ILE A 240 -1.48 13.83 3.83
CA ILE A 240 -1.54 12.62 2.98
C ILE A 240 -0.98 12.91 1.60
N TYR A 241 -1.31 14.05 1.00
CA TYR A 241 -0.72 14.44 -0.28
C TYR A 241 0.80 14.65 -0.20
N VAL A 242 1.29 15.30 0.87
CA VAL A 242 2.73 15.51 1.07
C VAL A 242 3.45 14.17 1.26
N LEU A 243 2.89 13.24 2.03
CA LEU A 243 3.39 11.86 2.12
C LEU A 243 3.39 11.19 0.73
N GLY A 244 2.26 11.30 0.04
CA GLY A 244 2.03 10.96 -1.37
C GLY A 244 3.21 11.33 -2.26
N PHE A 245 3.50 12.62 -2.27
CA PHE A 245 4.53 13.22 -3.09
C PHE A 245 5.95 12.86 -2.63
N ALA A 246 6.21 12.89 -1.33
CA ALA A 246 7.52 12.57 -0.75
C ALA A 246 7.94 11.14 -1.06
N CYS A 247 7.06 10.15 -0.87
CA CYS A 247 7.33 8.76 -1.24
C CYS A 247 7.56 8.59 -2.75
N ALA A 248 6.78 9.27 -3.60
CA ALA A 248 7.02 9.21 -5.05
C ALA A 248 8.37 9.85 -5.44
N PHE A 249 8.76 10.94 -4.78
CA PHE A 249 10.06 11.57 -4.96
C PHE A 249 11.21 10.66 -4.51
N ILE A 250 11.14 10.12 -3.30
CA ILE A 250 12.16 9.22 -2.75
C ILE A 250 12.28 7.96 -3.61
N TYR A 251 11.17 7.35 -4.00
CA TYR A 251 11.17 6.19 -4.88
C TYR A 251 11.84 6.51 -6.22
N GLU A 252 11.57 7.67 -6.81
CA GLU A 252 12.18 8.05 -8.09
C GLU A 252 13.70 8.19 -7.99
N GLN A 253 14.21 8.73 -6.88
CA GLN A 253 15.66 8.91 -6.65
C GLN A 253 16.35 7.59 -6.30
N THR A 254 15.69 6.74 -5.52
CA THR A 254 16.32 5.55 -4.92
C THR A 254 16.04 4.27 -5.70
N LYS A 255 14.96 4.25 -6.48
CA LYS A 255 14.35 3.06 -7.09
C LYS A 255 14.08 1.95 -6.07
N SER A 256 13.93 2.31 -4.80
CA SER A 256 13.70 1.41 -3.68
C SER A 256 12.44 1.84 -2.93
N LEU A 257 11.60 0.87 -2.58
CA LEU A 257 10.41 1.03 -1.77
C LEU A 257 10.72 1.08 -0.28
N VAL A 258 11.87 0.55 0.15
CA VAL A 258 12.20 0.45 1.58
C VAL A 258 12.16 1.82 2.29
N PRO A 259 12.79 2.89 1.76
CA PRO A 259 12.70 4.20 2.41
C PRO A 259 11.27 4.74 2.48
N CYS A 260 10.45 4.49 1.45
CA CYS A 260 9.05 4.90 1.40
C CYS A 260 8.20 4.15 2.44
N ILE A 261 8.36 2.83 2.54
CA ILE A 261 7.67 1.98 3.52
C ILE A 261 8.00 2.44 4.93
N ILE A 262 9.29 2.71 5.21
CA ILE A 262 9.73 3.17 6.53
C ILE A 262 9.15 4.56 6.84
N LEU A 263 9.18 5.51 5.89
CA LEU A 263 8.58 6.83 6.05
C LEU A 263 7.09 6.74 6.40
N HIS A 264 6.35 5.98 5.61
CA HIS A 264 4.92 5.79 5.77
C HIS A 264 4.59 5.15 7.13
N THR A 265 5.27 4.04 7.46
CA THR A 265 5.13 3.36 8.77
C THR A 265 5.35 4.31 9.94
N CYS A 266 6.36 5.17 9.83
CA CYS A 266 6.73 6.13 10.87
C CYS A 266 5.67 7.24 11.04
N ILE A 267 5.10 7.72 9.94
CA ILE A 267 4.05 8.74 9.94
C ILE A 267 2.76 8.20 10.55
N ASP A 268 2.42 6.95 10.25
CA ASP A 268 1.27 6.24 10.83
C ASP A 268 1.42 5.94 12.32
N GLY A 269 2.62 6.18 12.85
CA GLY A 269 2.87 6.18 14.28
C GLY A 269 3.23 4.82 14.85
N ALA A 270 3.71 3.88 14.04
CA ALA A 270 4.14 2.57 14.52
C ALA A 270 5.15 2.67 15.66
N ILE A 271 6.11 3.61 15.57
CA ILE A 271 7.12 3.85 16.63
C ILE A 271 6.42 4.20 17.95
N LYS A 272 5.46 5.13 17.93
CA LYS A 272 4.70 5.53 19.13
C LYS A 272 4.03 4.32 19.80
N TYR A 273 3.40 3.44 19.02
CA TYR A 273 2.72 2.25 19.56
C TYR A 273 3.70 1.19 20.07
N ILE A 274 4.88 1.03 19.46
CA ILE A 274 5.95 0.17 19.99
C ILE A 274 6.38 0.65 21.38
N PHE A 275 6.57 1.95 21.57
CA PHE A 275 6.95 2.49 22.88
C PHE A 275 5.84 2.37 23.92
N ILE A 276 4.57 2.54 23.53
CA ILE A 276 3.44 2.29 24.42
C ILE A 276 3.46 0.85 24.96
N LEU A 277 3.77 -0.14 24.11
CA LEU A 277 3.93 -1.53 24.56
C LEU A 277 5.03 -1.67 25.61
N VAL A 278 6.18 -1.01 25.42
CA VAL A 278 7.29 -1.05 26.38
C VAL A 278 6.88 -0.40 27.71
N ILE A 279 6.21 0.75 27.67
CA ILE A 279 5.75 1.47 28.87
C ILE A 279 4.76 0.61 29.67
N ASN A 280 3.83 -0.06 28.99
CA ASN A 280 2.86 -0.95 29.64
C ASN A 280 3.49 -2.15 30.37
N GLN A 281 4.74 -2.52 30.06
CA GLN A 281 5.45 -3.58 30.79
C GLN A 281 6.19 -3.07 32.04
N ILE A 282 6.32 -1.75 32.18
CA ILE A 282 7.06 -1.10 33.28
C ILE A 282 6.11 -0.60 34.37
N ILE A 283 4.90 -0.18 33.99
CA ILE A 283 3.84 0.34 34.89
C ILE A 283 2.92 -0.80 35.30
#